data_AF-A0A7L0MXW7-F1
#
_entry.id   AF-A0A7L0MXW7-F1
#
_cell.length_a   1.000
_cell.length_b   1.000
_cell.length_c   1.000
_cell.angle_alpha   90.00
_cell.angle_beta   90.00
_cell.angle_gamma   90.00
#
_symmetry.space_group_name_H-M   'P 1'
#
loop_
_entity.id
_entity.type
_entity.pdbx_description
1 polymer ?
#
loop_
_entity_poly.entity_id
_entity_poly.type
_entity_poly.pdbx_seq_one_letter_code
_entity_poly.pdbx_strand_id
1 'polypeptide(L)'
;FSRPEDPTTHPLSEIFSCLEPELRAFLDVCNQVHPFGCLQVLVTLSDSIFEMWGSSSAPPSSFLNTVLGNVLLLAKSSFNKCIVALCKEIEEVKVPSRMKGGLLPSVSCFEEFVAFSEEVFRTARRRGELDRAHLRLASSVFSSINSLSSANLKVDTDMVMMENFHHIHCFLCQKKIHCLEDKKREAKQRYSKHMEKYVIRHLGQPLEKLNHFFEGVKARLAQGVKEEEVSFQLAYSKQELRKVLEKYPGKEVRRALETLYRKIHKCLSPEENLLPVVWHTMEQQFIRQYQEFEELIQRCYEGSGIAMDFTVEDLLSYFNSITLSN
;
A
#
# COMPACT_ATOMS: atom_id res chain seq x y z
N PHE A 1 -14.18 -5.08 -52.73
CA PHE A 1 -15.38 -4.26 -53.00
C PHE A 1 -15.35 -3.05 -52.08
N SER A 2 -14.86 -1.92 -52.58
CA SER A 2 -14.94 -0.63 -51.86
C SER A 2 -16.39 -0.15 -51.95
N ARG A 3 -17.03 0.11 -50.80
CA ARG A 3 -18.35 0.77 -50.79
C ARG A 3 -18.20 2.15 -51.47
N PRO A 4 -19.13 2.55 -52.35
CA PRO A 4 -19.12 3.91 -52.88
C PRO A 4 -19.29 4.89 -51.72
N GLU A 5 -18.47 5.94 -51.69
CA GLU A 5 -18.63 7.05 -50.75
C GLU A 5 -20.03 7.66 -50.92
N ASP A 6 -20.69 8.01 -49.81
CA ASP A 6 -22.00 8.64 -49.84
C ASP A 6 -21.87 9.99 -50.58
N PRO A 7 -22.62 10.22 -51.67
CA PRO A 7 -22.49 11.42 -52.50
C PRO A 7 -22.74 12.72 -51.73
N THR A 8 -23.34 12.65 -50.54
CA THR A 8 -23.58 13.80 -49.65
C THR A 8 -22.36 14.19 -48.80
N THR A 9 -21.32 13.36 -48.74
CA THR A 9 -20.15 13.57 -47.86
C THR A 9 -19.37 14.84 -48.20
N HIS A 10 -19.12 15.09 -49.49
CA HIS A 10 -18.34 16.24 -49.94
C HIS A 10 -19.07 17.58 -49.69
N PRO A 11 -20.35 17.77 -50.09
CA PRO A 11 -21.09 18.99 -49.75
C PRO A 11 -21.20 19.25 -48.25
N LEU A 12 -21.44 18.21 -47.43
CA LEU A 12 -21.54 18.36 -45.98
C LEU A 12 -20.19 18.76 -45.35
N SER A 13 -19.07 18.27 -45.89
CA SER A 13 -17.75 18.64 -45.41
C SER A 13 -17.39 20.11 -45.63
N GLU A 14 -17.88 20.71 -46.71
CA GLU A 14 -17.68 22.14 -46.97
C GLU A 14 -18.53 22.99 -46.02
N ILE A 15 -19.83 22.67 -45.91
CA ILE A 15 -20.80 23.40 -45.08
C ILE A 15 -20.42 23.33 -43.59
N PHE A 16 -20.01 22.15 -43.11
CA PHE A 16 -19.70 21.89 -41.70
C PHE A 16 -18.21 21.76 -41.42
N SER A 17 -17.36 22.41 -42.23
CA SER A 17 -15.90 22.38 -42.07
C SER A 17 -15.40 22.86 -40.70
N CYS A 18 -16.18 23.69 -39.98
CA CYS A 18 -15.86 24.15 -38.63
C CYS A 18 -16.15 23.14 -37.51
N LEU A 19 -16.94 22.09 -37.77
CA LEU A 19 -17.46 21.22 -36.71
C LEU A 19 -16.34 20.46 -35.97
N GLU A 20 -15.40 19.86 -36.70
CA GLU A 20 -14.28 19.13 -36.08
C GLU A 20 -13.35 20.07 -35.27
N PRO A 21 -12.92 21.24 -35.78
CA PRO A 21 -12.20 22.24 -34.99
C PRO A 21 -12.90 22.67 -33.70
N GLU A 22 -14.21 22.94 -33.76
CA GLU A 22 -14.98 23.38 -32.59
C GLU A 22 -15.11 22.27 -31.54
N LEU A 23 -15.36 21.02 -31.96
CA LEU A 23 -15.40 19.86 -31.06
C LEU A 23 -14.03 19.60 -30.41
N ARG A 24 -12.95 19.83 -31.13
CA ARG A 24 -11.59 19.77 -30.57
C ARG A 24 -11.37 20.86 -29.52
N ALA A 25 -11.75 22.10 -29.82
CA ALA A 25 -11.65 23.21 -28.88
C ALA A 25 -12.48 22.93 -27.61
N PHE A 26 -13.66 22.34 -27.76
CA PHE A 26 -14.49 21.92 -26.63
C PHE A 26 -13.81 20.85 -25.75
N LEU A 27 -13.16 19.85 -26.34
CA LEU A 27 -12.37 18.87 -25.59
C LEU A 27 -11.24 19.55 -24.80
N ASP A 28 -10.57 20.53 -25.39
CA ASP A 28 -9.51 21.28 -24.72
C ASP A 28 -10.05 22.08 -23.52
N VAL A 29 -11.21 22.73 -23.67
CA VAL A 29 -11.91 23.41 -22.56
C VAL A 29 -12.28 22.44 -21.45
N CYS A 30 -12.80 21.25 -21.78
CA CYS A 30 -13.12 20.23 -20.77
C CYS A 30 -11.89 19.83 -19.93
N ASN A 31 -10.73 19.71 -20.56
CA ASN A 31 -9.48 19.39 -19.87
C ASN A 31 -8.93 20.56 -19.02
N GLN A 32 -9.28 21.81 -19.33
CA GLN A 32 -8.94 22.97 -18.50
C GLN A 32 -9.84 23.08 -17.27
N VAL A 33 -11.12 22.69 -17.38
CA VAL A 33 -12.08 22.75 -16.27
C VAL A 33 -11.82 21.65 -15.25
N HIS A 34 -11.49 20.44 -15.69
CA HIS A 34 -11.24 19.30 -14.80
C HIS A 34 -10.06 18.44 -15.29
N PRO A 35 -9.13 18.03 -14.42
CA PRO A 35 -7.96 17.21 -14.80
C PRO A 35 -8.32 15.91 -15.56
N PHE A 36 -9.50 15.37 -15.27
CA PHE A 36 -10.03 14.14 -15.87
C PHE A 36 -11.18 14.39 -16.86
N GLY A 37 -11.37 15.64 -17.33
CA GLY A 37 -12.45 16.00 -18.25
C GLY A 37 -12.48 15.15 -19.53
N CYS A 38 -11.32 14.76 -20.04
CA CYS A 38 -11.21 13.85 -21.19
C CYS A 38 -11.90 12.49 -20.99
N LEU A 39 -12.03 11.98 -19.75
CA LEU A 39 -12.72 10.70 -19.49
C LEU A 39 -14.22 10.82 -19.77
N GLN A 40 -14.85 11.92 -19.34
CA GLN A 40 -16.27 12.15 -19.57
C GLN A 40 -16.57 12.28 -21.05
N VAL A 41 -15.75 13.06 -21.78
CA VAL A 41 -15.87 13.20 -23.23
C VAL A 41 -15.68 11.85 -23.91
N LEU A 42 -14.68 11.07 -23.50
CA LEU A 42 -14.39 9.75 -24.07
C LEU A 42 -15.57 8.78 -23.91
N VAL A 43 -16.13 8.66 -22.70
CA VAL A 43 -17.25 7.75 -22.45
C VAL A 43 -18.49 8.19 -23.20
N THR A 44 -18.86 9.47 -23.08
CA THR A 44 -20.06 10.03 -23.74
C THR A 44 -20.00 9.83 -25.25
N LEU A 45 -18.84 10.13 -25.85
CA LEU A 45 -18.65 9.98 -27.29
C LEU A 45 -18.61 8.51 -27.73
N SER A 46 -17.98 7.63 -26.94
CA SER A 46 -17.94 6.19 -27.22
C SER A 46 -19.32 5.56 -27.19
N ASP A 47 -20.13 5.90 -26.19
CA ASP A 47 -21.48 5.39 -26.03
C ASP A 47 -22.40 5.94 -27.15
N SER A 48 -22.32 7.25 -27.45
CA SER A 48 -23.11 7.88 -28.53
C SER A 48 -22.81 7.27 -29.90
N ILE A 49 -21.53 7.08 -30.22
CA ILE A 49 -21.11 6.44 -31.48
C ILE A 49 -21.60 5.00 -31.55
N PHE A 50 -21.54 4.27 -30.43
CA PHE A 50 -22.02 2.89 -30.37
C PHE A 50 -23.53 2.78 -30.57
N GLU A 51 -24.33 3.64 -29.93
CA GLU A 51 -25.78 3.71 -30.16
C GLU A 51 -26.11 4.03 -31.61
N MET A 52 -25.38 4.96 -32.22
CA MET A 52 -25.62 5.39 -33.60
C MET A 52 -25.21 4.36 -34.65
N TRP A 53 -24.14 3.57 -34.41
CA TRP A 53 -23.61 2.60 -35.39
C TRP A 53 -24.14 1.18 -35.20
N GLY A 54 -24.74 0.88 -34.04
CA GLY A 54 -25.16 -0.47 -33.67
C GLY A 54 -23.99 -1.45 -33.62
N SER A 55 -24.28 -2.76 -33.68
CA SER A 55 -23.25 -3.82 -33.69
C SER A 55 -22.58 -4.05 -35.05
N SER A 56 -22.86 -3.21 -36.05
CA SER A 56 -22.29 -3.35 -37.39
C SER A 56 -20.79 -3.03 -37.38
N SER A 57 -19.99 -3.95 -37.90
CA SER A 57 -18.52 -3.88 -37.92
C SER A 57 -17.95 -2.85 -38.90
N ALA A 58 -18.79 -2.26 -39.76
CA ALA A 58 -18.40 -1.23 -40.71
C ALA A 58 -19.09 0.09 -40.33
N PRO A 59 -18.33 1.18 -40.04
CA PRO A 59 -18.95 2.48 -39.87
C PRO A 59 -19.73 2.83 -41.15
N PRO A 60 -20.96 3.36 -41.05
CA PRO A 60 -21.62 3.93 -42.22
C PRO A 60 -20.70 5.02 -42.80
N SER A 61 -20.44 5.01 -44.10
CA SER A 61 -19.55 5.98 -44.76
C SER A 61 -20.23 7.34 -44.88
N SER A 62 -20.35 8.06 -43.75
CA SER A 62 -20.95 9.40 -43.69
C SER A 62 -19.97 10.42 -43.10
N PHE A 63 -20.09 11.67 -43.52
CA PHE A 63 -19.30 12.80 -43.02
C PHE A 63 -19.26 12.86 -41.48
N LEU A 64 -20.43 12.77 -40.83
CA LEU A 64 -20.53 12.85 -39.36
C LEU A 64 -19.78 11.72 -38.67
N ASN A 65 -19.79 10.51 -39.24
CA ASN A 65 -19.08 9.36 -38.67
C ASN A 65 -17.57 9.54 -38.72
N THR A 66 -17.05 10.15 -39.79
CA THR A 66 -15.64 10.51 -39.92
C THR A 66 -15.26 11.55 -38.85
N VAL A 67 -16.03 12.63 -38.72
CA VAL A 67 -15.78 13.69 -37.73
C VAL A 67 -15.82 13.14 -36.30
N LEU A 68 -16.87 12.41 -35.92
CA LEU A 68 -16.99 11.84 -34.58
C LEU A 68 -15.91 10.78 -34.30
N GLY A 69 -15.51 10.00 -35.31
CA GLY A 69 -14.38 9.09 -35.24
C GLY A 69 -13.06 9.80 -34.95
N ASN A 70 -12.79 10.91 -35.65
CA ASN A 70 -11.60 11.73 -35.44
C ASN A 70 -11.58 12.33 -34.02
N VAL A 71 -12.70 12.90 -33.57
CA VAL A 71 -12.82 13.46 -32.21
C VAL A 71 -12.69 12.37 -31.14
N LEU A 72 -13.20 11.16 -31.38
CA LEU A 72 -13.01 10.02 -30.49
C LEU A 72 -11.54 9.63 -30.36
N LEU A 73 -10.80 9.59 -31.48
CA LEU A 73 -9.36 9.35 -31.46
C LEU A 73 -8.61 10.44 -30.68
N LEU A 74 -9.03 11.70 -30.79
CA LEU A 74 -8.47 12.81 -30.01
C LEU A 74 -8.76 12.64 -28.51
N ALA A 75 -10.01 12.33 -28.14
CA ALA A 75 -10.37 12.08 -26.74
C ALA A 75 -9.56 10.93 -26.14
N LYS A 76 -9.36 9.83 -26.90
CA LYS A 76 -8.49 8.72 -26.51
C LYS A 76 -7.02 9.12 -26.37
N SER A 77 -6.52 9.97 -27.27
CA SER A 77 -5.15 10.50 -27.19
C SER A 77 -4.99 11.34 -25.92
N SER A 78 -5.95 12.21 -25.62
CA SER A 78 -5.96 13.04 -24.41
C SER A 78 -6.04 12.21 -23.14
N PHE A 79 -6.88 11.16 -23.12
CA PHE A 79 -6.92 10.19 -22.02
C PHE A 79 -5.56 9.55 -21.78
N ASN A 80 -4.93 8.99 -22.82
CA ASN A 80 -3.61 8.37 -22.69
C ASN A 80 -2.54 9.36 -22.20
N LYS A 81 -2.56 10.61 -22.68
CA LYS A 81 -1.66 11.67 -22.21
C LYS A 81 -1.89 12.00 -20.73
N CYS A 82 -3.14 12.06 -20.29
CA CYS A 82 -3.51 12.25 -18.88
C CYS A 82 -2.90 11.14 -18.01
N ILE A 83 -3.08 9.87 -18.38
CA ILE A 83 -2.51 8.74 -17.61
C ILE A 83 -0.98 8.80 -17.56
N VAL A 84 -0.33 9.13 -18.68
CA VAL A 84 1.14 9.29 -18.72
C VAL A 84 1.58 10.41 -17.79
N ALA A 85 0.87 11.54 -17.79
CA ALA A 85 1.18 12.68 -16.92
C ALA A 85 1.04 12.31 -15.44
N LEU A 86 -0.04 11.63 -15.05
CA LEU A 86 -0.25 11.16 -13.67
C LEU A 86 0.83 10.19 -13.22
N CYS A 87 1.19 9.20 -14.06
CA CYS A 87 2.29 8.28 -13.75
C CYS A 87 3.61 9.04 -13.54
N LYS A 88 3.90 10.00 -14.41
CA LYS A 88 5.12 10.81 -14.32
C LYS A 88 5.14 11.66 -13.05
N GLU A 89 4.03 12.28 -12.70
CA GLU A 89 3.89 13.05 -11.45
C GLU A 89 4.16 12.16 -10.22
N ILE A 90 3.57 10.96 -10.18
CA ILE A 90 3.78 9.98 -9.10
C ILE A 90 5.25 9.54 -8.98
N GLU A 91 5.95 9.43 -10.11
CA GLU A 91 7.35 9.00 -10.17
C GLU A 91 8.33 10.14 -9.83
N GLU A 92 7.98 11.39 -10.15
CA GLU A 92 8.83 12.57 -9.93
C GLU A 92 8.63 13.23 -8.56
N VAL A 93 7.48 13.03 -7.91
CA VAL A 93 7.20 13.58 -6.58
C VAL A 93 8.15 12.99 -5.55
N LYS A 94 9.09 13.83 -5.10
CA LYS A 94 9.97 13.52 -3.98
C LYS A 94 9.20 13.60 -2.67
N VAL A 95 9.24 12.53 -1.90
CA VAL A 95 8.61 12.50 -0.57
C VAL A 95 9.24 13.58 0.32
N PRO A 96 8.44 14.46 0.95
CA PRO A 96 8.97 15.50 1.81
C PRO A 96 9.79 14.90 2.95
N SER A 97 11.00 15.41 3.17
CA SER A 97 11.90 14.94 4.24
C SER A 97 11.36 15.14 5.66
N ARG A 98 10.29 15.93 5.82
CA ARG A 98 9.61 16.25 7.08
C ARG A 98 8.27 15.53 7.28
N MET A 99 7.91 14.55 6.43
CA MET A 99 6.70 13.76 6.66
C MET A 99 6.74 13.15 8.07
N LYS A 100 5.61 13.09 8.78
CA LYS A 100 5.50 12.55 10.15
C LYS A 100 4.65 11.27 10.20
N GLY A 101 4.69 10.48 9.12
CA GLY A 101 3.70 9.41 8.87
C GLY A 101 2.56 9.90 7.98
N GLY A 102 1.64 8.98 7.64
CA GLY A 102 0.43 9.26 6.85
C GLY A 102 0.50 8.87 5.38
N LEU A 103 -0.58 9.21 4.67
CA LEU A 103 -0.79 8.86 3.26
C LEU A 103 0.09 9.70 2.34
N LEU A 104 0.70 9.05 1.36
CA LEU A 104 1.49 9.71 0.34
C LEU A 104 0.57 10.40 -0.68
N PRO A 105 0.97 11.55 -1.23
CA PRO A 105 0.20 12.21 -2.29
C PRO A 105 -0.08 11.32 -3.51
N SER A 106 0.84 10.40 -3.82
CA SER A 106 0.66 9.42 -4.90
C SER A 106 -0.50 8.46 -4.64
N VAL A 107 -0.78 8.12 -3.37
CA VAL A 107 -1.92 7.29 -2.99
C VAL A 107 -3.21 8.07 -3.15
N SER A 108 -3.30 9.29 -2.63
CA SER A 108 -4.49 10.15 -2.80
C SER A 108 -4.82 10.41 -4.27
N CYS A 109 -3.80 10.73 -5.09
CA CYS A 109 -3.96 10.91 -6.53
C CYS A 109 -4.53 9.66 -7.22
N PHE A 110 -4.07 8.47 -6.83
CA PHE A 110 -4.61 7.22 -7.33
C PHE A 110 -6.07 7.00 -6.94
N GLU A 111 -6.43 7.27 -5.69
CA GLU A 111 -7.82 7.14 -5.24
C GLU A 111 -8.76 8.09 -5.96
N GLU A 112 -8.37 9.35 -6.11
CA GLU A 112 -9.13 10.37 -6.84
C GLU A 112 -9.38 9.92 -8.28
N PHE A 113 -8.32 9.49 -8.99
CA PHE A 113 -8.45 9.00 -10.35
C PHE A 113 -9.36 7.77 -10.42
N VAL A 114 -9.16 6.76 -9.57
CA VAL A 114 -9.95 5.53 -9.58
C VAL A 114 -11.41 5.81 -9.25
N ALA A 115 -11.69 6.63 -8.23
CA ALA A 115 -13.04 7.00 -7.84
C ALA A 115 -13.76 7.75 -8.96
N PHE A 116 -13.12 8.76 -9.54
CA PHE A 116 -13.70 9.54 -10.63
C PHE A 116 -13.91 8.69 -11.89
N SER A 117 -12.92 7.89 -12.27
CA SER A 117 -12.99 7.10 -13.49
C SER A 117 -14.04 5.98 -13.41
N GLU A 118 -14.15 5.26 -12.30
CA GLU A 118 -15.21 4.25 -12.12
C GLU A 118 -16.61 4.87 -12.07
N GLU A 119 -16.73 6.08 -11.52
CA GLU A 119 -17.98 6.84 -11.54
C GLU A 119 -18.42 7.19 -12.97
N VAL A 120 -17.49 7.73 -13.77
CA VAL A 120 -17.74 8.11 -15.18
C VAL A 120 -17.98 6.89 -16.07
N PHE A 121 -17.27 5.79 -15.84
CA PHE A 121 -17.38 4.56 -16.64
C PHE A 121 -18.42 3.57 -16.11
N ARG A 122 -19.24 3.94 -15.11
CA ARG A 122 -20.19 3.01 -14.46
C ARG A 122 -21.11 2.30 -15.45
N THR A 123 -21.57 3.00 -16.48
CA THR A 123 -22.47 2.48 -17.53
C THR A 123 -21.73 2.14 -18.83
N ALA A 124 -20.42 2.38 -18.89
CA ALA A 124 -19.64 2.22 -20.10
C ALA A 124 -19.53 0.74 -20.48
N ARG A 125 -19.90 0.41 -21.72
CA ARG A 125 -19.86 -0.99 -22.20
C ARG A 125 -18.45 -1.48 -22.52
N ARG A 126 -17.52 -0.57 -22.83
CA ARG A 126 -16.12 -0.88 -23.19
C ARG A 126 -15.16 -0.30 -22.16
N ARG A 127 -14.64 -1.15 -21.28
CA ARG A 127 -13.75 -0.73 -20.17
C ARG A 127 -12.27 -1.07 -20.36
N GLY A 128 -11.89 -1.74 -21.44
CA GLY A 128 -10.52 -2.24 -21.61
C GLY A 128 -9.42 -1.17 -21.60
N GLU A 129 -9.70 0.06 -22.04
CA GLU A 129 -8.76 1.19 -21.92
C GLU A 129 -8.62 1.68 -20.49
N LEU A 130 -9.73 1.73 -19.74
CA LEU A 130 -9.76 2.08 -18.33
C LEU A 130 -9.02 1.05 -17.48
N ASP A 131 -9.30 -0.24 -17.67
CA ASP A 131 -8.64 -1.32 -16.92
C ASP A 131 -7.11 -1.26 -17.08
N ARG A 132 -6.62 -0.98 -18.30
CA ARG A 132 -5.18 -0.78 -18.55
C ARG A 132 -4.64 0.46 -17.84
N ALA A 133 -5.40 1.55 -17.81
CA ALA A 133 -5.00 2.77 -17.11
C ALA A 133 -4.93 2.55 -15.59
N HIS A 134 -5.92 1.89 -14.99
CA HIS A 134 -5.91 1.52 -13.58
C HIS A 134 -4.70 0.67 -13.22
N LEU A 135 -4.43 -0.39 -13.98
CA LEU A 135 -3.28 -1.27 -13.75
C LEU A 135 -1.94 -0.53 -13.86
N ARG A 136 -1.82 0.38 -14.84
CA ARG A 136 -0.63 1.20 -15.03
C ARG A 136 -0.43 2.15 -13.86
N LEU A 137 -1.46 2.90 -13.48
CA LEU A 137 -1.36 3.87 -12.39
C LEU A 137 -1.08 3.17 -11.05
N ALA A 138 -1.78 2.06 -10.76
CA ALA A 138 -1.51 1.24 -9.58
C ALA A 138 -0.04 0.77 -9.54
N SER A 139 0.53 0.38 -10.69
CA SER A 139 1.93 -0.03 -10.75
C SER A 139 2.90 1.12 -10.47
N SER A 140 2.63 2.34 -10.95
CA SER A 140 3.43 3.54 -10.63
C SER A 140 3.34 3.88 -9.14
N VAL A 141 2.15 3.83 -8.52
CA VAL A 141 1.96 4.08 -7.07
C VAL A 141 2.74 3.08 -6.23
N PHE A 142 2.65 1.78 -6.55
CA PHE A 142 3.35 0.73 -5.82
C PHE A 142 4.87 0.87 -5.93
N SER A 143 5.36 1.34 -7.07
CA SER A 143 6.77 1.62 -7.30
C SER A 143 7.22 2.85 -6.52
N SER A 144 6.40 3.90 -6.50
CA SER A 144 6.60 5.12 -5.71
C SER A 144 6.71 4.81 -4.21
N ILE A 145 5.78 4.01 -3.65
CA ILE A 145 5.86 3.57 -2.25
C ILE A 145 7.13 2.74 -2.00
N ASN A 146 7.47 1.80 -2.88
CA ASN A 146 8.66 0.95 -2.71
C ASN A 146 9.98 1.74 -2.73
N SER A 147 10.04 2.81 -3.51
CA SER A 147 11.23 3.67 -3.62
C SER A 147 11.66 4.25 -2.27
N LEU A 148 10.73 4.36 -1.32
CA LEU A 148 11.01 4.79 0.05
C LEU A 148 12.01 3.90 0.78
N SER A 149 12.15 2.63 0.39
CA SER A 149 13.17 1.72 0.95
C SER A 149 14.60 2.26 0.76
N SER A 150 14.80 3.06 -0.29
CA SER A 150 16.07 3.68 -0.65
C SER A 150 16.19 5.14 -0.21
N ALA A 151 15.12 5.70 0.38
CA ALA A 151 15.09 7.09 0.80
C ALA A 151 15.65 7.24 2.23
N ASN A 152 16.56 8.20 2.42
CA ASN A 152 17.07 8.58 3.75
C ASN A 152 16.05 9.44 4.50
N LEU A 153 14.93 8.83 4.87
CA LEU A 153 13.88 9.48 5.65
C LEU A 153 14.23 9.48 7.15
N LYS A 154 13.75 10.51 7.85
CA LYS A 154 13.81 10.55 9.33
C LYS A 154 12.74 9.69 10.00
N VAL A 155 11.73 9.25 9.24
CA VAL A 155 10.62 8.43 9.72
C VAL A 155 10.88 6.96 9.42
N ASP A 156 10.30 6.08 10.23
CA ASP A 156 10.34 4.64 9.98
C ASP A 156 9.66 4.30 8.66
N THR A 157 10.45 3.86 7.68
CA THR A 157 9.97 3.52 6.33
C THR A 157 8.97 2.36 6.34
N ASP A 158 9.14 1.36 7.20
CA ASP A 158 8.21 0.22 7.26
C ASP A 158 6.84 0.68 7.81
N MET A 159 6.82 1.65 8.72
CA MET A 159 5.57 2.28 9.18
C MET A 159 4.84 2.97 8.03
N VAL A 160 5.52 3.83 7.27
CA VAL A 160 4.90 4.57 6.16
C VAL A 160 4.37 3.62 5.09
N MET A 161 5.16 2.59 4.74
CA MET A 161 4.71 1.57 3.77
C MET A 161 3.52 0.77 4.30
N MET A 162 3.52 0.40 5.58
CA MET A 162 2.42 -0.31 6.22
C MET A 162 1.12 0.50 6.11
N GLU A 163 1.11 1.79 6.48
CA GLU A 163 -0.06 2.66 6.40
C GLU A 163 -0.57 2.79 4.96
N ASN A 164 0.32 3.08 4.01
CA ASN A 164 -0.07 3.32 2.62
C ASN A 164 -0.59 2.06 1.92
N PHE A 165 0.02 0.89 2.18
CA PHE A 165 -0.50 -0.37 1.62
C PHE A 165 -1.79 -0.84 2.31
N HIS A 166 -1.98 -0.54 3.61
CA HIS A 166 -3.24 -0.78 4.29
C HIS A 166 -4.36 0.03 3.65
N HIS A 167 -4.13 1.33 3.45
CA HIS A 167 -5.09 2.24 2.84
C HIS A 167 -5.51 1.78 1.44
N ILE A 168 -4.54 1.52 0.55
CA ILE A 168 -4.82 1.00 -0.80
C ILE A 168 -5.65 -0.29 -0.73
N HIS A 169 -5.30 -1.22 0.17
CA HIS A 169 -6.05 -2.46 0.32
C HIS A 169 -7.51 -2.19 0.73
N CYS A 170 -7.75 -1.32 1.71
CA CYS A 170 -9.07 -0.95 2.18
C CYS A 170 -9.89 -0.27 1.07
N PHE A 171 -9.30 0.70 0.37
CA PHE A 171 -9.93 1.37 -0.77
C PHE A 171 -10.33 0.38 -1.87
N LEU A 172 -9.43 -0.51 -2.29
CA LEU A 172 -9.74 -1.50 -3.31
C LEU A 172 -10.78 -2.53 -2.86
N CYS A 173 -10.81 -2.90 -1.57
CA CYS A 173 -11.88 -3.71 -1.00
C CYS A 173 -13.25 -3.03 -1.11
N GLN A 174 -13.31 -1.72 -0.87
CA GLN A 174 -14.54 -0.94 -0.97
C GLN A 174 -15.00 -0.79 -2.42
N LYS A 175 -14.09 -0.48 -3.35
CA LYS A 175 -14.41 -0.24 -4.77
C LYS A 175 -14.72 -1.51 -5.57
N LYS A 176 -14.15 -2.67 -5.21
CA LYS A 176 -14.42 -3.98 -5.84
C LYS A 176 -14.17 -3.99 -7.37
N ILE A 177 -13.07 -3.39 -7.81
CA ILE A 177 -12.72 -3.27 -9.22
C ILE A 177 -12.00 -4.53 -9.68
N HIS A 178 -12.62 -5.28 -10.60
CA HIS A 178 -12.15 -6.60 -11.03
C HIS A 178 -10.69 -6.60 -11.55
N CYS A 179 -10.30 -5.63 -12.38
CA CYS A 179 -8.94 -5.59 -12.94
C CYS A 179 -7.86 -5.29 -11.89
N LEU A 180 -8.24 -4.78 -10.72
CA LEU A 180 -7.32 -4.43 -9.62
C LEU A 180 -7.27 -5.49 -8.51
N GLU A 181 -7.92 -6.64 -8.67
CA GLU A 181 -7.94 -7.71 -7.66
C GLU A 181 -6.53 -8.24 -7.32
N ASP A 182 -5.65 -8.36 -8.30
CA ASP A 182 -4.26 -8.75 -8.08
C ASP A 182 -3.51 -7.69 -7.27
N LYS A 183 -3.73 -6.41 -7.58
CA LYS A 183 -3.14 -5.29 -6.84
C LYS A 183 -3.67 -5.20 -5.42
N LYS A 184 -4.94 -5.52 -5.19
CA LYS A 184 -5.52 -5.64 -3.84
C LYS A 184 -4.83 -6.74 -3.03
N ARG A 185 -4.61 -7.92 -3.63
CA ARG A 185 -3.86 -9.01 -2.97
C ARG A 185 -2.42 -8.61 -2.67
N GLU A 186 -1.76 -7.96 -3.64
CA GLU A 186 -0.39 -7.46 -3.47
C GLU A 186 -0.30 -6.41 -2.34
N ALA A 187 -1.25 -5.48 -2.27
CA ALA A 187 -1.33 -4.49 -1.18
C ALA A 187 -1.45 -5.17 0.18
N LYS A 188 -2.34 -6.17 0.33
CA LYS A 188 -2.48 -6.94 1.57
C LYS A 188 -1.19 -7.63 1.99
N GLN A 189 -0.50 -8.25 1.05
CA GLN A 189 0.78 -8.94 1.30
C GLN A 189 1.86 -7.96 1.76
N ARG A 190 1.98 -6.82 1.08
CA ARG A 190 2.97 -5.79 1.43
C ARG A 190 2.66 -5.12 2.76
N TYR A 191 1.39 -4.80 3.03
CA TYR A 191 0.93 -4.34 4.34
C TYR A 191 1.38 -5.30 5.44
N SER A 192 1.07 -6.60 5.29
CA SER A 192 1.41 -7.61 6.30
C SER A 192 2.92 -7.72 6.52
N LYS A 193 3.70 -7.72 5.42
CA LYS A 193 5.17 -7.78 5.45
C LYS A 193 5.79 -6.59 6.18
N HIS A 194 5.32 -5.37 5.89
CA HIS A 194 5.87 -4.17 6.51
C HIS A 194 5.41 -4.02 7.96
N MET A 195 4.19 -4.46 8.28
CA MET A 195 3.72 -4.57 9.67
C MET A 195 4.61 -5.52 10.48
N GLU A 196 4.93 -6.70 9.95
CA GLU A 196 5.83 -7.65 10.62
C GLU A 196 7.22 -7.05 10.86
N LYS A 197 7.81 -6.41 9.84
CA LYS A 197 9.12 -5.74 9.98
C LYS A 197 9.10 -4.61 11.00
N TYR A 198 8.06 -3.78 10.97
CA TYR A 198 7.87 -2.70 11.93
C TYR A 198 7.77 -3.25 13.36
N VAL A 199 6.96 -4.30 13.55
CA VAL A 199 6.80 -4.97 14.85
C VAL A 199 8.13 -5.52 15.34
N ILE A 200 8.82 -6.36 14.56
CA ILE A 200 10.10 -6.97 14.96
C ILE A 200 11.13 -5.90 15.36
N ARG A 201 11.25 -4.81 14.59
CA ARG A 201 12.21 -3.74 14.86
C ARG A 201 11.98 -3.04 16.20
N HIS A 202 10.74 -2.71 16.52
CA HIS A 202 10.41 -1.94 17.73
C HIS A 202 10.21 -2.83 18.95
N LEU A 203 9.75 -4.07 18.76
CA LEU A 203 9.56 -5.05 19.80
C LEU A 203 10.87 -5.63 20.36
N GLY A 204 11.95 -5.58 19.57
CA GLY A 204 13.29 -5.94 20.05
C GLY A 204 13.82 -5.00 21.15
N GLN A 205 13.32 -3.76 21.22
CA GLN A 205 13.85 -2.72 22.11
C GLN A 205 13.52 -2.95 23.59
N PRO A 206 12.27 -3.28 24.00
CA PRO A 206 11.96 -3.56 25.40
C PRO A 206 12.84 -4.63 26.07
N LEU A 207 13.29 -5.63 25.31
CA LEU A 207 14.09 -6.76 25.80
C LEU A 207 15.46 -6.85 25.11
N GLU A 208 16.06 -5.73 24.68
CA GLU A 208 17.23 -5.71 23.78
C GLU A 208 18.41 -6.59 24.22
N LYS A 209 18.83 -6.51 25.49
CA LYS A 209 19.96 -7.30 26.00
C LYS A 209 19.62 -8.78 26.13
N LEU A 210 18.36 -9.10 26.44
CA LEU A 210 17.86 -10.47 26.51
C LEU A 210 17.80 -11.08 25.10
N ASN A 211 17.29 -10.32 24.13
CA ASN A 211 17.33 -10.64 22.71
C ASN A 211 18.77 -10.94 22.26
N HIS A 212 19.70 -10.04 22.53
CA HIS A 212 21.10 -10.22 22.13
C HIS A 212 21.74 -11.47 22.76
N PHE A 213 21.42 -11.76 24.03
CA PHE A 213 21.90 -12.96 24.71
C PHE A 213 21.40 -14.24 24.01
N PHE A 214 20.09 -14.35 23.77
CA PHE A 214 19.51 -15.55 23.16
C PHE A 214 19.81 -15.70 21.68
N GLU A 215 19.97 -14.62 20.91
CA GLU A 215 20.50 -14.69 19.54
C GLU A 215 21.92 -15.25 19.53
N GLY A 216 22.74 -14.90 20.52
CA GLY A 216 24.05 -15.52 20.73
C GLY A 216 23.98 -17.01 21.05
N VAL A 217 23.05 -17.42 21.91
CA VAL A 217 22.79 -18.84 22.21
C VAL A 217 22.38 -19.59 20.94
N LYS A 218 21.40 -19.08 20.17
CA LYS A 218 20.96 -19.67 18.90
C LYS A 218 22.12 -19.80 17.90
N ALA A 219 22.97 -18.79 17.80
CA ALA A 219 24.15 -18.83 16.93
C ALA A 219 25.14 -19.94 17.34
N ARG A 220 25.31 -20.20 18.65
CA ARG A 220 26.15 -21.31 19.13
C ARG A 220 25.53 -22.67 18.84
N LEU A 221 24.24 -22.82 19.04
CA LEU A 221 23.52 -24.04 18.67
C LEU A 221 23.65 -24.31 17.16
N ALA A 222 23.50 -23.28 16.33
CA ALA A 222 23.68 -23.37 14.88
C ALA A 222 25.12 -23.74 14.46
N GLN A 223 26.13 -23.44 15.30
CA GLN A 223 27.52 -23.86 15.11
C GLN A 223 27.79 -25.31 15.58
N GLY A 224 26.76 -26.03 16.04
CA GLY A 224 26.87 -27.44 16.45
C GLY A 224 27.19 -27.64 17.93
N VAL A 225 27.15 -26.59 18.75
CA VAL A 225 27.27 -26.72 20.21
C VAL A 225 26.03 -27.44 20.73
N LYS A 226 26.21 -28.48 21.56
CA LYS A 226 25.08 -29.20 22.15
C LYS A 226 24.36 -28.32 23.19
N GLU A 227 23.06 -28.53 23.36
CA GLU A 227 22.22 -27.75 24.28
C GLU A 227 22.77 -27.77 25.71
N GLU A 228 23.18 -28.94 26.19
CA GLU A 228 23.80 -29.15 27.51
C GLU A 228 25.12 -28.38 27.69
N GLU A 229 25.84 -28.15 26.58
CA GLU A 229 27.17 -27.54 26.58
C GLU A 229 27.13 -26.01 26.58
N VAL A 230 26.01 -25.40 26.17
CA VAL A 230 25.83 -23.94 26.11
C VAL A 230 26.14 -23.29 27.46
N SER A 231 25.66 -23.91 28.55
CA SER A 231 25.82 -23.37 29.91
C SER A 231 27.27 -23.28 30.39
N PHE A 232 28.20 -23.99 29.75
CA PHE A 232 29.64 -23.93 30.03
C PHE A 232 30.37 -22.87 29.20
N GLN A 233 29.73 -22.30 28.17
CA GLN A 233 30.33 -21.20 27.43
C GLN A 233 30.35 -19.93 28.27
N LEU A 234 31.52 -19.33 28.46
CA LEU A 234 31.71 -18.17 29.35
C LEU A 234 30.71 -17.03 29.06
N ALA A 235 30.50 -16.70 27.78
CA ALA A 235 29.60 -15.64 27.33
C ALA A 235 28.10 -15.96 27.50
N TYR A 236 27.75 -17.25 27.65
CA TYR A 236 26.36 -17.73 27.73
C TYR A 236 26.16 -18.60 28.97
N SER A 237 26.95 -18.38 30.02
CA SER A 237 26.90 -19.19 31.23
C SER A 237 25.63 -18.95 32.05
N LYS A 238 25.32 -19.86 32.98
CA LYS A 238 24.21 -19.71 33.96
C LYS A 238 24.30 -18.37 34.73
N GLN A 239 25.52 -17.95 35.06
CA GLN A 239 25.75 -16.68 35.75
C GLN A 239 25.43 -15.49 34.85
N GLU A 240 25.83 -15.54 33.58
CA GLU A 240 25.56 -14.45 32.65
C GLU A 240 24.07 -14.34 32.31
N LEU A 241 23.37 -15.48 32.13
CA LEU A 241 21.92 -15.49 31.97
C LEU A 241 21.21 -14.80 33.15
N ARG A 242 21.57 -15.12 34.40
CA ARG A 242 20.99 -14.47 35.60
C ARG A 242 21.20 -12.95 35.59
N LYS A 243 22.41 -12.48 35.27
CA LYS A 243 22.71 -11.03 35.17
C LYS A 243 21.91 -10.32 34.07
N VAL A 244 21.58 -11.02 32.99
CA VAL A 244 20.75 -10.44 31.92
C VAL A 244 19.30 -10.37 32.38
N LEU A 245 18.77 -11.43 33.01
CA LEU A 245 17.41 -11.48 33.55
C LEU A 245 17.15 -10.45 34.65
N GLU A 246 18.11 -10.20 35.53
CA GLU A 246 18.03 -9.17 36.60
C GLU A 246 17.74 -7.75 36.06
N LYS A 247 18.00 -7.49 34.79
CA LYS A 247 17.73 -6.20 34.13
C LYS A 247 16.28 -6.05 33.67
N TYR A 248 15.50 -7.13 33.68
CA TYR A 248 14.15 -7.18 33.14
C TYR A 248 13.13 -7.72 34.15
N PRO A 249 13.05 -7.16 35.38
CA PRO A 249 11.94 -7.49 36.27
C PRO A 249 10.61 -7.05 35.64
N GLY A 250 9.50 -7.69 36.00
CA GLY A 250 8.20 -7.47 35.34
C GLY A 250 7.77 -6.00 35.28
N LYS A 251 8.09 -5.21 36.32
CA LYS A 251 7.82 -3.77 36.38
C LYS A 251 8.58 -2.95 35.32
N GLU A 252 9.83 -3.30 35.04
CA GLU A 252 10.63 -2.61 34.02
C GLU A 252 10.17 -2.99 32.62
N VAL A 253 9.79 -4.25 32.41
CA VAL A 253 9.17 -4.70 31.14
C VAL A 253 7.87 -3.94 30.87
N ARG A 254 6.99 -3.82 31.86
CA ARG A 254 5.77 -3.00 31.74
C ARG A 254 6.06 -1.54 31.38
N ARG A 255 7.02 -0.89 32.04
CA ARG A 255 7.44 0.49 31.75
C ARG A 255 7.99 0.65 30.33
N ALA A 256 8.74 -0.35 29.85
CA ALA A 256 9.25 -0.37 28.49
C ALA A 256 8.11 -0.48 27.47
N LEU A 257 7.12 -1.35 27.72
CA LEU A 257 5.92 -1.49 26.90
C LEU A 257 5.06 -0.21 26.90
N GLU A 258 4.86 0.45 28.04
CA GLU A 258 4.16 1.76 28.13
C GLU A 258 4.86 2.85 27.30
N THR A 259 6.20 2.84 27.31
CA THR A 259 6.99 3.78 26.52
C THR A 259 6.90 3.46 25.03
N LEU A 260 6.92 2.18 24.66
CA LEU A 260 6.73 1.73 23.29
C LEU A 260 5.34 2.11 22.75
N TYR A 261 4.28 1.85 23.52
CA TYR A 261 2.91 2.24 23.16
C TYR A 261 2.81 3.74 22.83
N ARG A 262 3.33 4.60 23.72
CA ARG A 262 3.34 6.05 23.51
C ARG A 262 4.15 6.49 22.29
N LYS A 263 5.22 5.78 21.95
CA LYS A 263 6.00 6.04 20.72
C LYS A 263 5.18 5.68 19.48
N ILE A 264 4.60 4.48 19.45
CA ILE A 264 3.77 4.01 18.32
C ILE A 264 2.60 4.96 18.11
N HIS A 265 1.87 5.31 19.17
CA HIS A 265 0.74 6.24 19.11
C HIS A 265 1.10 7.61 18.53
N LYS A 266 2.31 8.12 18.78
CA LYS A 266 2.77 9.41 18.23
C LYS A 266 3.23 9.34 16.78
N CYS A 267 3.59 8.16 16.30
CA CYS A 267 4.16 7.96 14.97
C CYS A 267 3.10 7.56 13.94
N LEU A 268 2.10 6.77 14.35
CA LEU A 268 1.00 6.38 13.48
C LEU A 268 0.06 7.56 13.22
N SER A 269 -0.42 7.64 11.99
CA SER A 269 -1.47 8.54 11.58
C SER A 269 -2.83 8.13 12.20
N PRO A 270 -3.67 9.11 12.58
CA PRO A 270 -5.00 8.81 13.12
C PRO A 270 -5.98 8.34 12.04
N GLU A 271 -5.73 8.65 10.77
CA GLU A 271 -6.62 8.40 9.63
C GLU A 271 -6.91 6.90 9.43
N GLU A 272 -5.87 6.06 9.54
CA GLU A 272 -6.00 4.61 9.31
C GLU A 272 -6.41 3.82 10.56
N ASN A 273 -6.44 4.45 11.73
CA ASN A 273 -6.74 3.81 13.02
C ASN A 273 -6.00 2.47 13.23
N LEU A 274 -4.73 2.40 12.83
CA LEU A 274 -3.94 1.16 12.86
C LEU A 274 -3.38 0.82 14.25
N LEU A 275 -3.44 1.74 15.21
CA LEU A 275 -2.87 1.55 16.54
C LEU A 275 -3.35 0.26 17.22
N PRO A 276 -4.66 -0.05 17.30
CA PRO A 276 -5.12 -1.27 17.96
C PRO A 276 -4.60 -2.54 17.27
N VAL A 277 -4.55 -2.53 15.92
CA VAL A 277 -4.11 -3.68 15.12
C VAL A 277 -2.61 -3.91 15.31
N VAL A 278 -1.81 -2.84 15.25
CA VAL A 278 -0.37 -2.89 15.46
C VAL A 278 -0.06 -3.31 16.89
N TRP A 279 -0.78 -2.77 17.88
CA TRP A 279 -0.58 -3.10 19.28
C TRP A 279 -0.90 -4.56 19.60
N HIS A 280 -2.02 -5.08 19.07
CA HIS A 280 -2.35 -6.50 19.19
C HIS A 280 -1.29 -7.38 18.49
N THR A 281 -0.78 -6.96 17.32
CA THR A 281 0.29 -7.70 16.64
C THR A 281 1.59 -7.69 17.46
N MET A 282 1.92 -6.57 18.11
CA MET A 282 3.06 -6.47 19.05
C MET A 282 2.90 -7.44 20.22
N GLU A 283 1.71 -7.49 20.83
CA GLU A 283 1.39 -8.43 21.93
C GLU A 283 1.68 -9.87 21.52
N GLN A 284 1.14 -10.31 20.39
CA GLN A 284 1.30 -11.69 19.91
C GLN A 284 2.78 -12.02 19.62
N GLN A 285 3.53 -11.10 19.01
CA GLN A 285 4.96 -11.32 18.77
C GLN A 285 5.78 -11.28 20.07
N PHE A 286 5.39 -10.48 21.06
CA PHE A 286 6.08 -10.43 22.35
C PHE A 286 5.92 -11.72 23.13
N ILE A 287 4.69 -12.25 23.16
CA ILE A 287 4.39 -13.53 23.79
C ILE A 287 5.17 -14.65 23.10
N ARG A 288 5.20 -14.67 21.76
CA ARG A 288 5.98 -15.66 21.00
C ARG A 288 7.48 -15.58 21.33
N GLN A 289 8.04 -14.37 21.39
CA GLN A 289 9.45 -14.17 21.73
C GLN A 289 9.75 -14.63 23.17
N TYR A 290 8.87 -14.30 24.11
CA TYR A 290 8.98 -14.77 25.49
C TYR A 290 8.96 -16.31 25.57
N GLN A 291 8.04 -16.96 24.86
CA GLN A 291 7.96 -18.43 24.82
C GLN A 291 9.22 -19.06 24.24
N GLU A 292 9.81 -18.47 23.20
CA GLU A 292 11.08 -18.93 22.63
C GLU A 292 12.23 -18.81 23.65
N PHE A 293 12.27 -17.74 24.45
CA PHE A 293 13.26 -17.60 25.53
C PHE A 293 13.08 -18.66 26.61
N GLU A 294 11.85 -18.87 27.08
CA GLU A 294 11.55 -19.92 28.05
C GLU A 294 11.95 -21.31 27.53
N GLU A 295 11.69 -21.61 26.26
CA GLU A 295 12.10 -22.87 25.63
C GLU A 295 13.63 -23.02 25.63
N LEU A 296 14.37 -21.97 25.27
CA LEU A 296 15.84 -21.96 25.30
C LEU A 296 16.40 -22.08 26.72
N ILE A 297 15.75 -21.48 27.71
CA ILE A 297 16.13 -21.63 29.12
C ILE A 297 15.98 -23.09 29.55
N GLN A 298 14.83 -23.70 29.24
CA GLN A 298 14.55 -25.09 29.59
C GLN A 298 15.56 -26.06 28.96
N ARG A 299 15.86 -25.86 27.67
CA ARG A 299 16.76 -26.73 26.90
C ARG A 299 18.24 -26.56 27.23
N CYS A 300 18.72 -25.32 27.31
CA CYS A 300 20.16 -25.04 27.45
C CYS A 300 20.62 -24.86 28.90
N TYR A 301 19.70 -24.71 29.85
CA TYR A 301 20.00 -24.40 31.25
C TYR A 301 19.23 -25.29 32.23
N GLU A 302 18.96 -26.54 31.85
CA GLU A 302 18.26 -27.51 32.68
C GLU A 302 18.89 -27.65 34.08
N GLY A 303 18.02 -27.84 35.09
CA GLY A 303 18.42 -27.98 36.50
C GLY A 303 19.03 -26.73 37.14
N SER A 304 19.02 -25.58 36.45
CA SER A 304 19.58 -24.32 36.99
C SER A 304 18.65 -23.54 37.91
N GLY A 305 17.34 -23.85 37.87
CA GLY A 305 16.28 -23.12 38.55
C GLY A 305 16.11 -21.68 38.04
N ILE A 306 16.66 -21.35 36.87
CA ILE A 306 16.52 -20.04 36.24
C ILE A 306 15.20 -20.00 35.48
N ALA A 307 14.41 -18.97 35.71
CA ALA A 307 13.16 -18.68 35.01
C ALA A 307 12.98 -17.16 34.87
N MET A 308 12.10 -16.74 33.98
CA MET A 308 11.71 -15.33 33.87
C MET A 308 10.89 -14.89 35.11
N ASP A 309 11.01 -13.62 35.48
CA ASP A 309 10.34 -13.01 36.66
C ASP A 309 8.83 -12.74 36.44
N PHE A 310 8.31 -13.05 35.26
CA PHE A 310 6.94 -12.80 34.86
C PHE A 310 6.44 -13.90 33.93
N THR A 311 5.12 -14.07 33.88
CA THR A 311 4.41 -15.10 33.12
C THR A 311 3.75 -14.55 31.86
N VAL A 312 3.18 -15.43 31.04
CA VAL A 312 2.35 -15.03 29.88
C VAL A 312 1.10 -14.28 30.36
N GLU A 313 0.49 -14.69 31.47
CA GLU A 313 -0.65 -14.03 32.09
C GLU A 313 -0.32 -12.59 32.51
N ASP A 314 0.87 -12.38 33.09
CA ASP A 314 1.36 -11.05 33.45
C ASP A 314 1.53 -10.17 32.21
N LEU A 315 2.10 -10.70 31.13
CA LEU A 315 2.24 -9.99 29.86
C LEU A 315 0.89 -9.57 29.29
N LEU A 316 -0.07 -10.49 29.22
CA LEU A 316 -1.43 -10.19 28.78
C LEU A 316 -2.06 -9.09 29.65
N SER A 317 -1.87 -9.15 30.97
CA SER A 317 -2.32 -8.11 31.89
C SER A 317 -1.64 -6.76 31.61
N TYR A 318 -0.33 -6.74 31.32
CA TYR A 318 0.39 -5.51 30.98
C TYR A 318 -0.18 -4.87 29.71
N PHE A 319 -0.29 -5.61 28.61
CA PHE A 319 -0.82 -5.12 27.34
C PHE A 319 -2.25 -4.58 27.50
N ASN A 320 -3.13 -5.33 28.17
CA ASN A 320 -4.51 -4.88 28.46
C ASN A 320 -4.54 -3.60 29.31
N SER A 321 -3.75 -3.53 30.38
CA SER A 321 -3.72 -2.36 31.26
C SER A 321 -3.23 -1.10 30.54
N ILE A 322 -2.25 -1.25 29.63
CA ILE A 322 -1.70 -0.14 28.83
C ILE A 322 -2.77 0.39 27.87
N THR A 323 -3.51 -0.50 27.21
CA THR A 323 -4.61 -0.14 26.33
C THR A 323 -5.75 0.54 27.08
N LEU A 324 -6.12 0.07 28.28
CA LEU A 324 -7.19 0.69 29.08
C LEU A 324 -6.80 2.05 29.68
N SER A 325 -5.50 2.32 29.82
CA SER A 325 -4.99 3.55 30.44
C SER A 325 -4.77 4.70 29.45
N ASN A 326 -5.00 4.50 28.15
CA ASN A 326 -4.77 5.50 27.08
C ASN A 326 -5.94 5.52 26.10
#